data_AF-X1VP21-F1
#
_entry.id   AF-X1VP21-F1
#
_cell.length_a   1.000
_cell.length_b   1.000
_cell.length_c   1.000
_cell.angle_alpha   90.00
_cell.angle_beta   90.00
_cell.angle_gamma   90.00
#
_symmetry.space_group_name_H-M   'P 1'
#
loop_
_entity.id
_entity.type
_entity.pdbx_description
1 polymer ?
#
loop_
_entity_poly.entity_id
_entity_poly.type
_entity_poly.pdbx_seq_one_letter_code
_entity_poly.pdbx_strand_id
1 'polypeptide(L)'
;ANLAWRCFNRFWEHYVLKLDDKSSGQGYRANLHIWSSDNPLEPYYHFHVHIPNCRIVEAEGEVDEEGEPAYRLETKPWHRQRGGMVVPTTDEQTATLKLAWRKIQLDFAFRHGISLPKLEDDGKASAHVRFDDPTTPLGRARWLHNLAYFGRHPIIDYAYYTNDNPECAMPPERIQHYANRTRVGGWLRDTKKLLAGKDTGRDKQKRSPFTGKPMIYMGSISVNGILELSGGDLGYIDFVKGKPVFGDLTPDEV
;
A
#
# COMPACT_ATOMS: atom_id res chain seq x y z
N ALA A 1 7.69 17.15 2.47
CA ALA A 1 6.63 16.10 2.51
C ALA A 1 5.27 16.59 3.01
N ASN A 2 5.18 17.48 4.02
CA ASN A 2 3.89 17.86 4.61
C ASN A 2 2.93 18.60 3.64
N LEU A 3 3.45 19.50 2.80
CA LEU A 3 2.64 20.29 1.87
C LEU A 3 1.91 19.46 0.80
N ALA A 4 2.60 18.51 0.16
CA ALA A 4 1.99 17.62 -0.82
C ALA A 4 0.82 16.82 -0.22
N TRP A 5 1.00 16.30 1.01
CA TRP A 5 -0.06 15.61 1.74
C TRP A 5 -1.24 16.52 2.10
N ARG A 6 -1.00 17.80 2.45
CA ARG A 6 -2.08 18.76 2.70
C ARG A 6 -2.90 19.05 1.43
N CYS A 7 -2.21 19.20 0.29
CA CYS A 7 -2.85 19.36 -1.00
C CYS A 7 -3.71 18.13 -1.35
N PHE A 8 -3.12 16.93 -1.24
CA PHE A 8 -3.81 15.66 -1.45
C PHE A 8 -5.03 15.48 -0.54
N ASN A 9 -4.88 15.66 0.77
CA ASN A 9 -5.97 15.47 1.73
C ASN A 9 -7.15 16.41 1.42
N ARG A 10 -6.87 17.67 1.09
CA ARG A 10 -7.93 18.62 0.73
C ARG A 10 -8.72 18.13 -0.49
N PHE A 11 -8.03 17.58 -1.50
CA PHE A 11 -8.69 17.02 -2.67
C PHE A 11 -9.48 15.77 -2.36
N TRP A 12 -8.84 14.86 -1.63
CA TRP A 12 -9.42 13.57 -1.30
C TRP A 12 -10.69 13.72 -0.45
N GLU A 13 -10.63 14.53 0.60
CA GLU A 13 -11.73 14.70 1.56
C GLU A 13 -12.90 15.49 0.97
N HIS A 14 -12.62 16.53 0.16
CA HIS A 14 -13.67 17.41 -0.37
C HIS A 14 -14.34 16.86 -1.61
N TYR A 15 -13.62 16.09 -2.43
CA TYR A 15 -14.10 15.66 -3.74
C TYR A 15 -14.24 14.16 -3.85
N VAL A 16 -13.20 13.39 -3.53
CA VAL A 16 -13.19 11.93 -3.79
C VAL A 16 -14.08 11.18 -2.80
N LEU A 17 -13.95 11.44 -1.50
CA LEU A 17 -14.76 10.77 -0.48
C LEU A 17 -16.25 11.11 -0.55
N LYS A 18 -16.62 12.21 -1.21
CA LYS A 18 -18.02 12.61 -1.40
C LYS A 18 -18.73 11.86 -2.52
N LEU A 19 -17.99 11.14 -3.36
CA LEU A 19 -18.57 10.32 -4.43
C LEU A 19 -19.10 8.97 -3.91
N ASP A 20 -18.87 8.67 -2.64
CA ASP A 20 -19.32 7.44 -1.98
C ASP A 20 -20.52 7.77 -1.07
N ASP A 21 -21.69 7.88 -1.68
CA ASP A 21 -22.94 8.36 -1.07
C ASP A 21 -23.73 7.27 -0.32
N LYS A 22 -23.37 5.99 -0.49
CA LYS A 22 -24.15 4.83 -0.01
C LYS A 22 -23.38 3.86 0.90
N SER A 23 -22.30 4.27 1.56
CA SER A 23 -21.52 3.34 2.39
C SER A 23 -20.95 3.94 3.67
N SER A 24 -20.42 3.07 4.53
CA SER A 24 -19.60 3.36 5.72
C SER A 24 -18.28 4.10 5.40
N GLY A 25 -18.07 4.50 4.16
CA GLY A 25 -16.95 5.29 3.65
C GLY A 25 -16.08 4.52 2.66
N GLN A 26 -15.20 5.23 1.97
CA GLN A 26 -14.25 4.63 1.03
C GLN A 26 -12.92 4.36 1.74
N GLY A 27 -12.59 3.07 1.88
CA GLY A 27 -11.26 2.65 2.28
C GLY A 27 -10.23 2.93 1.19
N TYR A 28 -9.04 3.41 1.55
CA TYR A 28 -7.97 3.66 0.59
C TYR A 28 -6.58 3.53 1.20
N ARG A 29 -5.60 3.29 0.33
CA ARG A 29 -4.16 3.31 0.62
C ARG A 29 -3.50 4.31 -0.32
N ALA A 30 -2.98 5.41 0.21
CA ALA A 30 -2.29 6.44 -0.55
C ALA A 30 -0.78 6.42 -0.28
N ASN A 31 0.00 6.71 -1.30
CA ASN A 31 1.44 6.79 -1.22
C ASN A 31 1.96 7.95 -2.06
N LEU A 32 2.87 8.74 -1.50
CA LEU A 32 3.52 9.85 -2.20
C LEU A 32 4.82 9.32 -2.78
N HIS A 33 5.06 9.60 -4.06
CA HIS A 33 6.38 9.52 -4.69
C HIS A 33 6.85 10.93 -5.01
N ILE A 34 8.17 11.14 -4.93
CA ILE A 34 8.81 12.44 -5.19
C ILE A 34 9.81 12.37 -6.35
N TRP A 35 9.82 11.24 -7.06
CA TRP A 35 10.65 10.92 -8.22
C TRP A 35 9.77 10.26 -9.30
N SER A 36 10.27 10.13 -10.52
CA SER A 36 9.69 9.29 -11.56
C SER A 36 10.63 8.14 -11.88
N SER A 37 10.09 6.99 -12.30
CA SER A 37 10.93 5.90 -12.82
C SER A 37 11.62 6.29 -14.13
N ASP A 38 10.97 7.12 -14.96
CA ASP A 38 11.50 7.54 -16.27
C ASP A 38 12.67 8.52 -16.15
N ASN A 39 12.63 9.37 -15.12
CA ASN A 39 13.67 10.34 -14.82
C ASN A 39 13.74 10.59 -13.30
N PRO A 40 14.50 9.77 -12.54
CA PRO A 40 14.60 9.92 -11.10
C PRO A 40 15.40 11.18 -10.69
N LEU A 41 16.19 11.75 -11.60
CA LEU A 41 17.01 12.94 -11.37
C LEU A 41 16.21 14.24 -11.30
N GLU A 42 14.95 14.25 -11.71
CA GLU A 42 14.06 15.40 -11.55
C GLU A 42 13.06 15.21 -10.41
N PRO A 43 12.76 16.26 -9.62
CA PRO A 43 11.68 16.21 -8.64
C PRO A 43 10.34 15.96 -9.33
N TYR A 44 9.65 14.89 -8.92
CA TYR A 44 8.37 14.51 -9.54
C TYR A 44 7.39 14.02 -8.48
N TYR A 45 6.58 14.95 -7.96
CA TYR A 45 5.62 14.67 -6.89
C TYR A 45 4.32 14.10 -7.45
N HIS A 46 3.99 12.87 -7.09
CA HIS A 46 2.73 12.26 -7.48
C HIS A 46 2.21 11.29 -6.42
N PHE A 47 0.90 11.10 -6.39
CA PHE A 47 0.25 10.17 -5.48
C PHE A 47 -0.22 8.95 -6.23
N HIS A 48 0.14 7.77 -5.72
CA HIS A 48 -0.59 6.56 -6.05
C HIS A 48 -1.63 6.27 -4.97
N VAL A 49 -2.85 5.98 -5.38
CA VAL A 49 -3.93 5.64 -4.45
C VAL A 49 -4.63 4.36 -4.89
N HIS A 50 -4.64 3.37 -3.99
CA HIS A 50 -5.40 2.15 -4.17
C HIS A 50 -6.72 2.25 -3.41
N ILE A 51 -7.79 1.94 -4.13
CA ILE A 51 -9.16 1.93 -3.65
C ILE A 51 -9.68 0.50 -3.85
N PRO A 52 -10.04 -0.24 -2.79
CA PRO A 52 -10.67 -1.54 -2.94
C PRO A 52 -12.07 -1.39 -3.54
N ASN A 53 -12.43 -2.31 -4.44
CA ASN A 53 -13.78 -2.43 -4.98
C ASN A 53 -14.73 -3.13 -4.01
N CYS A 54 -14.75 -2.68 -2.75
CA CYS A 54 -15.64 -3.18 -1.74
C CYS A 54 -15.93 -2.12 -0.67
N ARG A 55 -17.01 -2.35 0.07
CA ARG A 55 -17.41 -1.61 1.27
C ARG A 55 -17.58 -2.58 2.43
N ILE A 56 -17.55 -2.01 3.64
CA ILE A 56 -17.97 -2.69 4.85
C ILE A 56 -19.45 -2.41 5.07
N VAL A 57 -20.23 -3.46 5.30
CA VAL A 57 -21.65 -3.36 5.69
C VAL A 57 -21.88 -4.22 6.92
N GLU A 58 -22.79 -3.80 7.79
CA GLU A 58 -23.26 -4.62 8.90
C GLU A 58 -23.98 -5.86 8.35
N ALA A 59 -23.73 -7.01 8.95
CA ALA A 59 -24.43 -8.24 8.65
C ALA A 59 -25.66 -8.32 9.57
N GLU A 60 -26.80 -7.81 9.08
CA GLU A 60 -28.03 -7.68 9.87
C GLU A 60 -28.40 -9.00 10.58
N GLY A 61 -28.55 -8.94 11.90
CA GLY A 61 -28.91 -10.08 12.72
C GLY A 61 -27.78 -11.07 13.02
N GLU A 62 -26.57 -10.81 12.51
CA GLU A 62 -25.37 -11.58 12.84
C GLU A 62 -24.53 -10.82 13.87
N VAL A 63 -23.94 -11.58 14.80
CA VAL A 63 -22.99 -11.06 15.79
C VAL A 63 -21.64 -11.75 15.62
N ASP A 64 -20.57 -11.06 15.96
CA ASP A 64 -19.22 -11.62 15.94
C ASP A 64 -18.95 -12.52 17.16
N GLU A 65 -17.72 -13.02 17.28
CA GLU A 65 -17.29 -13.90 18.38
C GLU A 65 -17.39 -13.24 19.77
N GLU A 66 -17.51 -11.91 19.84
CA GLU A 66 -17.65 -11.13 21.08
C GLU A 66 -19.10 -10.69 21.35
N GLY A 67 -20.05 -11.02 20.46
CA GLY A 67 -21.45 -10.64 20.57
C GLY A 67 -21.77 -9.24 20.06
N GLU A 68 -20.82 -8.58 19.40
CA GLU A 68 -20.99 -7.27 18.75
C GLU A 68 -21.55 -7.42 17.33
N PRO A 69 -22.13 -6.38 16.71
CA PRO A 69 -22.63 -6.47 15.34
C PRO A 69 -21.55 -6.97 14.37
N ALA A 70 -21.85 -8.03 13.63
CA ALA A 70 -20.93 -8.57 12.63
C ALA A 70 -20.87 -7.65 11.41
N TYR A 71 -19.70 -7.63 10.75
CA TYR A 71 -19.49 -6.87 9.52
C TYR A 71 -18.99 -7.76 8.39
N ARG A 72 -19.45 -7.48 7.17
CA ARG A 72 -19.02 -8.18 5.96
C ARG A 72 -18.54 -7.22 4.88
N LEU A 73 -17.74 -7.75 3.96
CA LEU A 73 -17.33 -7.03 2.76
C LEU A 73 -18.34 -7.28 1.64
N GLU A 74 -18.81 -6.20 1.03
CA GLU A 74 -19.70 -6.24 -0.12
C GLU A 74 -19.04 -5.52 -1.30
N THR A 75 -19.10 -6.11 -2.49
CA THR A 75 -18.59 -5.51 -3.73
C THR A 75 -19.38 -4.24 -4.05
N LYS A 76 -18.70 -3.16 -4.42
CA LYS A 76 -19.38 -1.92 -4.82
C LYS A 76 -19.83 -2.03 -6.28
N PRO A 77 -21.02 -1.49 -6.63
CA PRO A 77 -21.38 -1.30 -8.02
C PRO A 77 -20.51 -0.16 -8.60
N TRP A 78 -19.47 -0.52 -9.34
CA TRP A 78 -18.61 0.44 -10.04
C TRP A 78 -19.07 0.67 -11.49
N HIS A 79 -18.67 1.80 -12.05
CA HIS A 79 -19.08 2.24 -13.38
C HIS A 79 -18.17 1.67 -14.46
N ARG A 80 -18.75 1.23 -15.59
CA ARG A 80 -17.98 0.89 -16.78
C ARG A 80 -17.75 2.15 -17.62
N GLN A 81 -16.51 2.64 -17.69
CA GLN A 81 -16.12 3.80 -18.48
C GLN A 81 -15.95 3.48 -19.97
N ARG A 82 -15.82 4.53 -20.81
CA ARG A 82 -15.34 4.40 -22.19
C ARG A 82 -14.02 3.62 -22.21
N GLY A 83 -13.99 2.51 -22.96
CA GLY A 83 -12.86 1.57 -22.97
C GLY A 83 -13.08 0.30 -22.14
N GLY A 84 -14.24 0.15 -21.49
CA GLY A 84 -14.66 -1.11 -20.84
C GLY A 84 -14.11 -1.32 -19.42
N MET A 85 -13.31 -0.38 -18.90
CA MET A 85 -12.75 -0.42 -17.55
C MET A 85 -13.83 -0.16 -16.50
N VAL A 86 -13.86 -0.98 -15.45
CA VAL A 86 -14.79 -0.86 -14.31
C VAL A 86 -14.11 -0.06 -13.20
N VAL A 87 -14.57 1.16 -12.92
CA VAL A 87 -13.90 2.10 -12.02
C VAL A 87 -14.91 2.81 -11.10
N PRO A 88 -14.46 3.40 -9.97
CA PRO A 88 -15.38 3.98 -8.98
C PRO A 88 -16.12 5.24 -9.46
N THR A 89 -15.82 5.78 -10.63
CA THR A 89 -16.37 7.05 -11.12
C THR A 89 -16.85 6.97 -12.56
N THR A 90 -17.93 7.66 -12.90
CA THR A 90 -18.33 7.88 -14.31
C THR A 90 -17.30 8.73 -15.05
N ASP A 91 -17.45 8.84 -16.38
CA ASP A 91 -16.60 9.72 -17.19
C ASP A 91 -16.76 11.19 -16.75
N GLU A 92 -17.99 11.63 -16.48
CA GLU A 92 -18.31 12.99 -16.00
C GLU A 92 -17.75 13.26 -14.61
N GLN A 93 -17.87 12.30 -13.69
CA GLN A 93 -17.28 12.40 -12.35
C GLN A 93 -15.76 12.47 -12.44
N THR A 94 -15.14 11.70 -13.34
CA THR A 94 -13.68 11.74 -13.56
C THR A 94 -13.22 13.09 -14.13
N ALA A 95 -13.97 13.65 -15.08
CA ALA A 95 -13.70 15.00 -15.59
C ALA A 95 -13.82 16.06 -14.48
N THR A 96 -14.84 15.95 -13.64
CA THR A 96 -15.06 16.83 -12.48
C THR A 96 -13.92 16.72 -11.47
N LEU A 97 -13.46 15.51 -11.16
CA LEU A 97 -12.32 15.28 -10.27
C LEU A 97 -11.02 15.89 -10.83
N LYS A 98 -10.78 15.81 -12.14
CA LYS A 98 -9.61 16.46 -12.78
C LYS A 98 -9.65 17.98 -12.63
N LEU A 99 -10.83 18.59 -12.83
CA LEU A 99 -11.01 20.03 -12.62
C LEU A 99 -10.84 20.42 -11.15
N ALA A 100 -11.37 19.63 -10.23
CA ALA A 100 -11.19 19.84 -8.79
C ALA A 100 -9.73 19.72 -8.37
N TRP A 101 -9.01 18.73 -8.91
CA TRP A 101 -7.60 18.55 -8.62
C TRP A 101 -6.74 19.70 -9.14
N ARG A 102 -7.04 20.19 -10.34
CA ARG A 102 -6.45 21.42 -10.88
C ARG A 102 -6.71 22.59 -9.96
N LYS A 103 -7.97 22.81 -9.56
CA LYS A 103 -8.36 23.93 -8.71
C LYS A 103 -7.59 23.91 -7.39
N ILE A 104 -7.47 22.77 -6.74
CA ILE A 104 -6.74 22.66 -5.48
C ILE A 104 -5.26 22.99 -5.62
N GLN A 105 -4.63 22.55 -6.71
CA GLN A 105 -3.22 22.87 -6.99
C GLN A 105 -3.03 24.36 -7.25
N LEU A 106 -3.92 25.00 -8.03
CA LEU A 106 -3.89 26.45 -8.27
C LEU A 106 -4.13 27.25 -6.99
N ASP A 107 -5.16 26.90 -6.20
CA ASP A 107 -5.44 27.53 -4.91
C ASP A 107 -4.24 27.42 -3.95
N PHE A 108 -3.57 26.26 -3.95
CA PHE A 108 -2.40 26.02 -3.13
C PHE A 108 -1.22 26.88 -3.61
N ALA A 109 -0.95 26.90 -4.92
CA ALA A 109 0.13 27.68 -5.51
C ALA A 109 -0.04 29.19 -5.26
N PHE A 110 -1.26 29.70 -5.45
CA PHE A 110 -1.61 31.09 -5.19
C PHE A 110 -1.31 31.51 -3.74
N ARG A 111 -1.71 30.70 -2.75
CA ARG A 111 -1.45 30.98 -1.32
C ARG A 111 0.03 31.01 -0.96
N HIS A 112 0.88 30.41 -1.78
CA HIS A 112 2.31 30.30 -1.56
C HIS A 112 3.12 31.16 -2.53
N GLY A 113 2.48 31.99 -3.37
CA GLY A 113 3.17 32.83 -4.35
C GLY A 113 3.90 32.03 -5.44
N ILE A 114 3.44 30.81 -5.72
CA ILE A 114 4.03 29.92 -6.73
C ILE A 114 3.22 30.06 -8.03
N SER A 115 3.91 30.32 -9.14
CA SER A 115 3.29 30.26 -10.48
C SER A 115 3.25 28.81 -10.98
N LEU A 116 2.14 28.43 -11.63
CA LEU A 116 1.97 27.11 -12.25
C LEU A 116 1.48 27.27 -13.70
N PRO A 117 2.35 27.73 -14.62
CA PRO A 117 1.94 28.07 -15.99
C PRO A 117 1.30 26.89 -16.75
N LYS A 118 1.73 25.66 -16.45
CA LYS A 118 1.18 24.43 -17.06
C LYS A 118 -0.25 24.09 -16.61
N LEU A 119 -0.72 24.69 -15.53
CA LEU A 119 -2.09 24.53 -15.02
C LEU A 119 -2.94 25.79 -15.23
N GLU A 120 -2.31 26.94 -15.48
CA GLU A 120 -2.96 28.18 -15.94
C GLU A 120 -3.53 27.98 -17.37
N ASP A 121 -4.40 28.89 -17.83
CA ASP A 121 -4.95 28.92 -19.20
C ASP A 121 -5.42 27.55 -19.76
N ASP A 122 -6.43 26.96 -19.11
CA ASP A 122 -7.01 25.65 -19.45
C ASP A 122 -6.10 24.42 -19.30
N GLY A 123 -4.93 24.58 -18.69
CA GLY A 123 -4.05 23.48 -18.30
C GLY A 123 -4.77 22.41 -17.44
N LYS A 124 -4.47 21.13 -17.68
CA LYS A 124 -5.16 20.00 -17.01
C LYS A 124 -4.28 19.38 -15.93
N ALA A 125 -4.89 19.06 -14.80
CA ALA A 125 -4.23 18.23 -13.80
C ALA A 125 -4.21 16.76 -14.26
N SER A 126 -3.05 16.12 -14.11
CA SER A 126 -2.89 14.69 -14.40
C SER A 126 -3.57 13.87 -13.30
N ALA A 127 -4.61 13.14 -13.68
CA ALA A 127 -5.22 12.11 -12.85
C ALA A 127 -5.52 10.89 -13.73
N HIS A 128 -4.91 9.76 -13.38
CA HIS A 128 -5.04 8.50 -14.09
C HIS A 128 -5.80 7.52 -13.22
N VAL A 129 -6.84 6.90 -13.78
CA VAL A 129 -7.65 5.89 -13.11
C VAL A 129 -7.47 4.59 -13.90
N ARG A 130 -7.20 3.50 -13.17
CA ARG A 130 -7.07 2.16 -13.73
C ARG A 130 -7.74 1.17 -12.79
N PHE A 131 -8.31 0.13 -13.37
CA PHE A 131 -8.77 -1.04 -12.63
C PHE A 131 -7.90 -2.25 -12.96
N ASP A 132 -7.40 -2.90 -11.93
CA ASP A 132 -6.67 -4.16 -12.03
C ASP A 132 -7.53 -5.25 -11.37
N ASP A 133 -8.07 -6.16 -12.19
CA ASP A 133 -8.95 -7.24 -11.72
C ASP A 133 -8.14 -8.45 -11.21
N PRO A 134 -8.07 -8.70 -9.89
CA PRO A 134 -7.26 -9.77 -9.32
C PRO A 134 -7.79 -11.18 -9.63
N THR A 135 -9.02 -11.29 -10.16
CA THR A 135 -9.60 -12.58 -10.57
C THR A 135 -8.96 -13.11 -11.86
N THR A 136 -8.48 -12.20 -12.72
CA THR A 136 -7.77 -12.55 -13.95
C THR A 136 -6.27 -12.76 -13.70
N PRO A 137 -5.58 -13.67 -14.42
CA PRO A 137 -4.12 -13.85 -14.26
C PRO A 137 -3.33 -12.56 -14.49
N LEU A 138 -3.67 -11.80 -15.54
CA LEU A 138 -3.00 -10.54 -15.87
C LEU A 138 -3.28 -9.44 -14.84
N GLY A 139 -4.53 -9.28 -14.42
CA GLY A 139 -4.89 -8.27 -13.42
C GLY A 139 -4.31 -8.61 -12.05
N ARG A 140 -4.23 -9.91 -11.67
CA ARG A 140 -3.51 -10.35 -10.46
C ARG A 140 -2.04 -10.01 -10.52
N ALA A 141 -1.36 -10.28 -11.63
CA ALA A 141 0.06 -9.95 -11.80
C ALA A 141 0.29 -8.43 -11.69
N ARG A 142 -0.55 -7.62 -12.35
CA ARG A 142 -0.50 -6.15 -12.25
C ARG A 142 -0.75 -5.67 -10.82
N TRP A 143 -1.76 -6.22 -10.15
CA TRP A 143 -2.10 -5.86 -8.78
C TRP A 143 -0.95 -6.16 -7.81
N LEU A 144 -0.36 -7.36 -7.88
CA LEU A 144 0.82 -7.73 -7.07
C LEU A 144 2.02 -6.85 -7.38
N HIS A 145 2.28 -6.57 -8.66
CA HIS A 145 3.35 -5.65 -9.07
C HIS A 145 3.15 -4.26 -8.47
N ASN A 146 1.93 -3.70 -8.52
CA ASN A 146 1.67 -2.38 -7.94
C ASN A 146 1.81 -2.38 -6.43
N LEU A 147 1.38 -3.44 -5.74
CA LEU A 147 1.57 -3.56 -4.28
C LEU A 147 3.05 -3.55 -3.90
N ALA A 148 3.90 -4.24 -4.67
CA ALA A 148 5.35 -4.20 -4.50
C ALA A 148 5.92 -2.81 -4.84
N TYR A 149 5.48 -2.20 -5.94
CA TYR A 149 5.92 -0.87 -6.38
C TYR A 149 5.59 0.23 -5.36
N PHE A 150 4.42 0.18 -4.72
CA PHE A 150 4.01 1.16 -3.70
C PHE A 150 4.96 1.24 -2.50
N GLY A 151 5.59 0.12 -2.12
CA GLY A 151 6.55 0.06 -1.02
C GLY A 151 8.00 0.17 -1.48
N ARG A 152 8.25 0.25 -2.79
CA ARG A 152 9.60 0.24 -3.35
C ARG A 152 10.38 1.46 -2.89
N HIS A 153 11.64 1.26 -2.52
CA HIS A 153 12.52 2.36 -2.16
C HIS A 153 12.98 3.07 -3.44
N PRO A 154 12.99 4.41 -3.50
CA PRO A 154 13.39 5.18 -4.69
C PRO A 154 14.80 4.84 -5.20
N ILE A 155 15.69 4.42 -4.30
CA ILE A 155 17.04 3.96 -4.67
C ILE A 155 17.04 2.77 -5.64
N ILE A 156 15.99 1.94 -5.61
CA ILE A 156 15.87 0.79 -6.51
C ILE A 156 15.62 1.28 -7.93
N ASP A 157 14.70 2.23 -8.12
CA ASP A 157 14.44 2.80 -9.45
C ASP A 157 15.62 3.64 -9.93
N TYR A 158 16.33 4.31 -9.01
CA TYR A 158 17.60 4.96 -9.33
C TYR A 158 18.64 3.98 -9.87
N ALA A 159 18.83 2.83 -9.20
CA ALA A 159 19.77 1.82 -9.64
C ALA A 159 19.44 1.27 -11.04
N TYR A 160 18.15 1.06 -11.34
CA TYR A 160 17.72 0.70 -12.69
C TYR A 160 18.08 1.79 -13.70
N TYR A 161 17.79 3.05 -13.40
CA TYR A 161 18.12 4.17 -14.27
C TYR A 161 19.63 4.29 -14.54
N THR A 162 20.48 4.09 -13.52
CA THR A 162 21.94 4.17 -13.67
C THR A 162 22.53 3.01 -14.48
N ASN A 163 21.87 1.86 -14.54
CA ASN A 163 22.30 0.77 -15.42
C ASN A 163 22.23 1.20 -16.89
N ASP A 164 21.20 1.98 -17.24
CA ASP A 164 21.01 2.52 -18.59
C ASP A 164 21.76 3.85 -18.81
N ASN A 165 22.27 4.47 -17.74
CA ASN A 165 22.96 5.76 -17.73
C ASN A 165 24.22 5.70 -16.83
N PRO A 166 25.32 5.07 -17.29
CA PRO A 166 26.48 4.77 -16.44
C PRO A 166 27.25 6.00 -15.95
N GLU A 167 27.14 7.12 -16.66
CA GLU A 167 27.74 8.41 -16.29
C GLU A 167 26.92 9.18 -15.24
N CYS A 168 25.80 8.61 -14.79
CA CYS A 168 24.93 9.26 -13.83
C CYS A 168 25.65 9.45 -12.50
N ALA A 169 25.47 10.62 -11.89
CA ALA A 169 26.10 10.97 -10.62
C ALA A 169 25.66 10.05 -9.46
N MET A 170 26.14 10.30 -8.25
CA MET A 170 25.55 9.68 -7.06
C MET A 170 24.07 10.12 -6.89
N PRO A 171 23.19 9.25 -6.34
CA PRO A 171 21.79 9.58 -6.14
C PRO A 171 21.65 10.88 -5.35
N PRO A 172 20.76 11.80 -5.73
CA PRO A 172 20.53 13.02 -4.96
C PRO A 172 20.01 12.69 -3.56
N GLU A 173 20.32 13.54 -2.58
CA GLU A 173 19.95 13.35 -1.16
C GLU A 173 18.46 13.01 -0.98
N ARG A 174 17.59 13.65 -1.76
CA ARG A 174 16.14 13.39 -1.75
C ARG A 174 15.78 11.94 -2.09
N ILE A 175 16.57 11.23 -2.91
CA ILE A 175 16.36 9.80 -3.23
C ILE A 175 16.94 8.94 -2.12
N GLN A 176 18.10 9.31 -1.58
CA GLN A 176 18.77 8.54 -0.53
C GLN A 176 17.95 8.48 0.77
N HIS A 177 17.30 9.58 1.14
CA HIS A 177 16.64 9.70 2.45
C HIS A 177 15.10 9.65 2.40
N TYR A 178 14.51 9.46 1.22
CA TYR A 178 13.06 9.41 1.13
C TYR A 178 12.49 8.10 1.66
N ALA A 179 11.97 8.17 2.88
CA ALA A 179 11.15 7.11 3.45
C ALA A 179 9.80 7.06 2.71
N ASN A 180 9.59 5.98 1.96
CA ASN A 180 8.37 5.76 1.22
C ASN A 180 7.19 5.41 2.16
N ARG A 181 6.56 6.44 2.74
CA ARG A 181 5.49 6.28 3.74
C ARG A 181 4.14 6.14 3.05
N THR A 182 3.55 4.95 3.18
CA THR A 182 2.14 4.71 2.88
C THR A 182 1.25 5.32 3.97
N ARG A 183 0.13 5.92 3.58
CA ARG A 183 -0.97 6.29 4.48
C ARG A 183 -2.23 5.53 4.13
N VAL A 184 -2.97 5.13 5.15
CA VAL A 184 -4.22 4.37 5.03
C VAL A 184 -5.36 5.22 5.58
N GLY A 185 -6.50 5.23 4.90
CA GLY A 185 -7.67 6.02 5.27
C GLY A 185 -9.00 5.32 5.01
N GLY A 186 -10.09 5.96 5.45
CA GLY A 186 -11.44 5.37 5.47
C GLY A 186 -11.51 4.15 6.39
N TRP A 187 -12.43 3.21 6.10
CA TRP A 187 -12.56 1.98 6.88
C TRP A 187 -11.27 1.14 6.90
N LEU A 188 -10.39 1.27 5.91
CA LEU A 188 -9.09 0.60 5.93
C LEU A 188 -8.21 1.05 7.10
N ARG A 189 -8.32 2.29 7.57
CA ARG A 189 -7.56 2.75 8.74
C ARG A 189 -7.99 2.01 10.00
N ASP A 190 -9.27 1.69 10.07
CA ASP A 190 -9.90 1.05 11.21
C ASP A 190 -9.95 -0.48 11.05
N THR A 191 -9.43 -1.04 9.95
CA THR A 191 -9.36 -2.50 9.72
C THR A 191 -8.64 -3.24 10.83
N LYS A 192 -7.62 -2.67 11.49
CA LYS A 192 -7.02 -3.34 12.65
C LYS A 192 -8.00 -3.53 13.79
N LYS A 193 -8.95 -2.63 14.01
CA LYS A 193 -10.02 -2.82 15.02
C LYS A 193 -11.09 -3.80 14.53
N LEU A 194 -11.36 -3.82 13.23
CA LEU A 194 -12.37 -4.68 12.61
C LEU A 194 -11.88 -6.12 12.38
N LEU A 195 -10.57 -6.31 12.22
CA LEU A 195 -9.91 -7.61 12.00
C LEU A 195 -9.24 -8.15 13.27
N ALA A 196 -8.92 -7.27 14.23
CA ALA A 196 -8.62 -7.69 15.58
C ALA A 196 -9.93 -7.67 16.37
N GLY A 197 -10.76 -8.69 16.16
CA GLY A 197 -11.30 -9.35 17.36
C GLY A 197 -10.13 -9.63 18.29
N LYS A 198 -10.31 -9.49 19.61
CA LYS A 198 -9.24 -9.78 20.57
C LYS A 198 -8.49 -11.01 20.11
N ASP A 199 -7.17 -10.87 20.01
CA ASP A 199 -6.22 -11.93 19.67
C ASP A 199 -6.86 -13.29 19.96
N THR A 200 -7.36 -14.01 18.94
CA THR A 200 -8.11 -15.27 19.10
C THR A 200 -7.17 -16.42 19.54
N GLY A 201 -6.10 -16.05 20.23
CA GLY A 201 -4.90 -16.79 20.51
C GLY A 201 -3.99 -16.78 19.29
N ARG A 202 -2.96 -15.92 19.27
CA ARG A 202 -1.67 -16.21 18.61
C ARG A 202 -1.17 -17.62 18.92
N ASP A 203 -1.59 -18.20 20.04
CA ASP A 203 -1.37 -19.59 20.41
C ASP A 203 -2.08 -20.62 19.51
N LYS A 204 -3.18 -20.27 18.84
CA LYS A 204 -3.93 -21.18 17.95
C LYS A 204 -3.37 -21.25 16.52
N GLN A 205 -2.45 -20.36 16.13
CA GLN A 205 -2.02 -20.24 14.72
C GLN A 205 -0.56 -20.57 14.42
N LYS A 206 0.30 -20.79 15.42
CA LYS A 206 1.67 -21.28 15.15
C LYS A 206 1.58 -22.74 14.72
N ARG A 207 1.57 -23.00 13.42
CA ARG A 207 1.65 -24.36 12.85
C ARG A 207 3.10 -24.66 12.51
N SER A 208 3.52 -25.90 12.77
CA SER A 208 4.83 -26.40 12.39
C SER A 208 5.00 -26.24 10.88
N PRO A 209 6.08 -25.60 10.40
CA PRO A 209 6.32 -25.46 8.96
C PRO A 209 6.62 -26.80 8.28
N PHE A 210 6.87 -27.87 9.05
CA PHE A 210 7.15 -29.22 8.55
C PHE A 210 5.93 -30.12 8.50
N THR A 211 5.00 -29.96 9.45
CA THR A 211 3.89 -30.90 9.63
C THR A 211 2.52 -30.26 9.55
N GLY A 212 2.43 -28.93 9.55
CA GLY A 212 1.17 -28.18 9.59
C GLY A 212 0.37 -28.34 10.89
N LYS A 213 0.88 -29.12 11.86
CA LYS A 213 0.27 -29.34 13.17
C LYS A 213 0.50 -28.13 14.10
N PRO A 214 -0.39 -27.86 15.06
CA PRO A 214 -0.18 -26.81 16.05
C PRO A 214 1.15 -27.00 16.80
N MET A 215 1.90 -25.92 16.98
CA MET A 215 3.11 -25.88 17.80
C MET A 215 2.73 -25.58 19.24
N ILE A 216 3.25 -26.38 20.16
CA ILE A 216 3.04 -26.22 21.60
C ILE A 216 4.23 -25.42 22.14
N TYR A 217 3.96 -24.35 22.89
CA TYR A 217 5.01 -23.63 23.59
C TYR A 217 5.54 -24.51 24.75
N MET A 218 6.81 -24.89 24.68
CA MET A 218 7.46 -25.75 25.68
C MET A 218 8.19 -24.96 26.78
N GLY A 219 8.27 -23.64 26.65
CA GLY A 219 9.06 -22.78 27.55
C GLY A 219 10.07 -21.93 26.79
N SER A 220 10.71 -21.01 27.53
CA SER A 220 11.80 -20.17 27.06
C SER A 220 13.12 -20.82 27.43
N ILE A 221 14.03 -20.95 26.47
CA ILE A 221 15.39 -21.42 26.69
C ILE A 221 16.38 -20.31 26.35
N SER A 222 17.43 -20.15 27.15
CA SER A 222 18.51 -19.20 26.85
C SER A 222 19.37 -19.72 25.71
N VAL A 223 20.10 -18.84 25.02
CA VAL A 223 21.06 -19.23 23.97
C VAL A 223 22.06 -20.27 24.50
N ASN A 224 22.59 -20.05 25.71
CA ASN A 224 23.49 -21.01 26.38
C ASN A 224 22.81 -22.36 26.64
N GLY A 225 21.52 -22.36 27.03
CA GLY A 225 20.77 -23.61 27.21
C GLY A 225 20.50 -24.34 25.90
N ILE A 226 20.33 -23.63 24.78
CA ILE A 226 20.22 -24.25 23.45
C ILE A 226 21.55 -24.91 23.07
N LEU A 227 22.67 -24.20 23.25
CA LEU A 227 24.03 -24.71 22.98
C LEU A 227 24.36 -25.95 23.82
N GLU A 228 23.98 -25.97 25.10
CA GLU A 228 24.17 -27.13 25.98
C GLU A 228 23.33 -28.34 25.54
N LEU A 229 22.07 -28.12 25.14
CA LEU A 229 21.17 -29.19 24.68
C LEU A 229 21.51 -29.71 23.29
N SER A 230 22.10 -28.88 22.43
CA SER A 230 22.49 -29.27 21.07
C SER A 230 23.90 -29.88 20.99
N GLY A 231 24.60 -30.01 22.12
CA GLY A 231 25.97 -30.52 22.15
C GLY A 231 27.01 -29.55 21.55
N GLY A 232 26.65 -28.27 21.41
CA GLY A 232 27.49 -27.22 20.83
C GLY A 232 27.23 -26.91 19.35
N ASP A 233 26.47 -27.75 18.65
CA ASP A 233 26.14 -27.54 17.23
C ASP A 233 24.81 -26.81 17.10
N LEU A 234 24.82 -25.60 16.55
CA LEU A 234 23.62 -24.81 16.31
C LEU A 234 23.43 -24.71 14.80
N GLY A 235 22.26 -25.09 14.29
CA GLY A 235 21.92 -24.96 12.89
C GLY A 235 20.90 -23.85 12.66
N TYR A 236 20.84 -23.34 11.43
CA TYR A 236 19.76 -22.46 10.99
C TYR A 236 18.80 -23.19 10.04
N ILE A 237 17.58 -22.68 9.99
CA ILE A 237 16.58 -23.06 8.99
C ILE A 237 16.19 -21.81 8.20
N ASP A 238 16.30 -21.89 6.88
CA ASP A 238 15.82 -20.87 5.96
C ASP A 238 14.84 -21.48 4.95
N PHE A 239 14.04 -20.65 4.27
CA PHE A 239 13.05 -21.08 3.29
C PHE A 239 13.30 -20.47 1.92
N VAL A 240 13.86 -21.28 1.00
CA VAL A 240 14.11 -20.87 -0.38
C VAL A 240 13.04 -21.46 -1.30
N LYS A 241 12.25 -20.60 -1.96
CA LYS A 241 11.13 -21.00 -2.84
C LYS A 241 10.14 -21.96 -2.16
N GLY A 242 9.91 -21.76 -0.85
CA GLY A 242 8.98 -22.55 -0.04
C GLY A 242 9.51 -23.93 0.38
N LYS A 243 10.81 -24.22 0.14
CA LYS A 243 11.46 -25.45 0.62
C LYS A 243 12.42 -25.10 1.76
N PRO A 244 12.41 -25.87 2.87
CA PRO A 244 13.35 -25.64 3.97
C PRO A 244 14.78 -25.98 3.50
N VAL A 245 15.72 -25.12 3.87
CA VAL A 245 17.16 -25.28 3.71
C VAL A 245 17.76 -25.26 5.11
N PHE A 246 18.62 -26.23 5.38
CA PHE A 246 19.31 -26.37 6.65
C PHE A 246 20.78 -26.03 6.44
N GLY A 247 21.39 -25.39 7.43
CA GLY A 247 22.84 -25.19 7.48
C GLY A 247 23.29 -25.11 8.92
N ASP A 248 24.59 -25.22 9.12
CA ASP A 248 25.22 -25.08 10.43
C ASP A 248 25.57 -23.60 10.64
N LEU A 249 25.30 -23.09 11.84
CA LEU A 249 25.81 -21.80 12.29
C LEU A 249 27.22 -22.00 12.82
N THR A 250 28.15 -21.22 12.29
CA THR A 250 29.50 -21.16 12.83
C THR A 250 29.51 -20.35 14.13
N PRO A 251 30.52 -20.53 15.01
CA PRO A 251 30.63 -19.75 16.25
C PRO A 251 30.67 -18.22 16.04
N ASP A 252 31.04 -17.75 14.84
CA ASP A 252 31.06 -16.33 14.48
C ASP A 252 29.68 -15.77 14.07
N GLU A 253 28.69 -16.66 13.86
CA GLU A 253 27.33 -16.33 13.40
C GLU A 253 26.27 -16.37 14.52
N VAL A 254 26.67 -16.71 15.76
CA VAL A 254 25.84 -16.74 16.98
C VAL A 254 26.04 -15.46 17.79
#